data_AF-A0A6V8QBL1-F1
#
_entry.id   AF-A0A6V8QBL1-F1
#
_cell.length_a   1.000
_cell.length_b   1.000
_cell.length_c   1.000
_cell.angle_alpha   90.00
_cell.angle_beta   90.00
_cell.angle_gamma   90.00
#
_symmetry.space_group_name_H-M   'P 1'
#
loop_
_entity.id
_entity.type
_entity.pdbx_description
1 polymer ?
#
loop_
_entity_poly.entity_id
_entity_poly.type
_entity_poly.pdbx_seq_one_letter_code
_entity_poly.pdbx_strand_id
1 'polypeptide(L)'
;MYLVDVGPQYEGERIRKSDFYVEFGGPDVSHKGELVTVKGLDEVEHDKIIVTGPDIKDLPEGSSNSIFIKMDVAGEVLEKDLEAVLERRIHQY
;
A
#
# COMPACT_ATOMS: atom_id res chain seq x y z
N MET A 1 -14.28 9.59 -3.03
CA MET A 1 -13.99 10.73 -2.12
C MET A 1 -13.29 10.15 -0.92
N TYR A 2 -12.08 10.60 -0.61
CA TYR A 2 -11.33 10.10 0.54
C TYR A 2 -11.86 10.75 1.82
N LEU A 3 -11.73 10.06 2.95
CA LEU A 3 -12.08 10.60 4.27
C LEU A 3 -11.03 11.59 4.80
N VAL A 4 -9.91 11.71 4.10
CA VAL A 4 -8.76 12.58 4.39
C VAL A 4 -8.39 13.37 3.14
N ASP A 5 -7.69 14.48 3.34
CA ASP A 5 -7.12 15.23 2.22
C ASP A 5 -5.93 14.46 1.62
N VAL A 6 -5.86 14.41 0.28
CA VAL A 6 -4.80 13.71 -0.46
C VAL A 6 -4.22 14.68 -1.50
N GLY A 7 -2.89 14.82 -1.52
CA GLY A 7 -2.20 15.71 -2.45
C GLY A 7 -0.71 15.90 -2.13
N PRO A 8 0.07 16.41 -3.10
CA PRO A 8 1.53 16.53 -2.99
C PRO A 8 1.99 17.46 -1.86
N GLN A 9 1.14 18.38 -1.40
CA GLN A 9 1.43 19.24 -0.26
C GLN A 9 1.62 18.49 1.06
N TYR A 10 1.13 17.24 1.17
CA TYR A 10 1.22 16.42 2.38
C TYR A 10 2.40 15.42 2.37
N GLU A 11 3.11 15.23 1.24
CA GLU A 11 4.19 14.21 1.10
C GLU A 11 5.31 14.36 2.15
N GLY A 12 5.61 15.60 2.56
CA GLY A 12 6.65 15.90 3.54
C GLY A 12 6.22 15.79 5.02
N GLU A 13 4.97 15.42 5.29
CA GLU A 13 4.46 15.27 6.65
C GLU A 13 5.21 14.17 7.42
N ARG A 14 5.43 14.39 8.72
CA ARG A 14 6.05 13.41 9.61
C ARG A 14 5.12 13.07 10.75
N ILE A 15 4.72 11.82 10.84
CA ILE A 15 3.94 11.29 11.97
C ILE A 15 4.93 10.84 13.05
N ARG A 16 4.86 11.44 14.24
CA ARG A 16 5.75 11.09 15.37
C ARG A 16 5.17 9.93 16.18
N LYS A 17 6.02 9.30 17.01
CA LYS A 17 5.62 8.20 17.89
C LYS A 17 4.46 8.55 18.84
N SER A 18 4.34 9.82 19.24
CA SER A 18 3.25 10.30 20.09
C SER A 18 1.92 10.46 19.34
N ASP A 19 1.95 10.48 18.02
CA ASP A 19 0.85 10.97 17.18
C ASP A 19 0.29 9.87 16.25
N PHE A 20 0.95 8.72 16.13
CA PHE A 20 0.47 7.62 15.28
C PHE A 20 -0.58 6.76 16.00
N TYR A 21 -1.55 6.25 15.26
CA TYR A 21 -2.54 5.30 15.77
C TYR A 21 -2.07 3.84 15.66
N VAL A 22 -1.61 3.42 14.48
CA VAL A 22 -0.95 2.13 14.25
C VAL A 22 0.23 2.29 13.30
N GLU A 23 1.22 1.42 13.42
CA GLU A 23 2.35 1.33 12.49
C GLU A 23 2.23 0.03 11.68
N PHE A 24 2.53 0.12 10.39
CA PHE A 24 2.66 -1.05 9.53
C PHE A 24 4.11 -1.21 9.10
N GLY A 25 4.69 -2.36 9.38
CA GLY A 25 6.11 -2.60 9.17
C GLY A 25 6.98 -2.00 10.27
N GLY A 26 7.97 -1.18 9.90
CA GLY A 26 9.00 -0.73 10.84
C GLY A 26 10.06 -1.79 11.14
N PRO A 27 11.11 -1.45 11.93
CA PRO A 27 12.25 -2.33 12.18
C PRO A 27 11.89 -3.62 12.93
N ASP A 28 10.86 -3.58 13.78
CA ASP A 28 10.48 -4.68 14.67
C ASP A 28 9.53 -5.70 14.01
N VAL A 29 9.00 -5.39 12.83
CA VAL A 29 8.11 -6.29 12.08
C VAL A 29 8.90 -7.02 10.99
N SER A 30 9.01 -8.34 11.12
CA SER A 30 9.81 -9.17 10.20
C SER A 30 9.19 -9.32 8.81
N HIS A 31 7.86 -9.38 8.72
CA HIS A 31 7.13 -9.61 7.46
C HIS A 31 6.45 -8.34 7.01
N LYS A 32 7.02 -7.70 5.99
CA LYS A 32 6.48 -6.50 5.36
C LYS A 32 6.95 -6.42 3.92
N GLY A 33 6.12 -5.89 3.04
CA GLY A 33 6.52 -5.69 1.66
C GLY A 33 5.42 -5.13 0.78
N GLU A 34 5.81 -4.86 -0.45
CA GLU A 34 4.95 -4.45 -1.54
C GLU A 34 5.39 -5.22 -2.78
N LEU A 35 4.44 -5.57 -3.65
CA LEU A 35 4.72 -6.24 -4.90
C LEU A 35 3.73 -5.80 -5.97
N VAL A 36 4.25 -5.27 -7.07
CA VAL A 36 3.49 -5.03 -8.29
C VAL A 36 3.71 -6.18 -9.25
N THR A 37 2.64 -6.65 -9.88
CA THR A 37 2.74 -7.69 -10.92
C THR A 37 1.89 -7.28 -12.12
N VAL A 38 2.52 -7.26 -13.31
CA VAL A 38 1.80 -7.07 -14.57
C VAL A 38 1.16 -8.40 -14.98
N LYS A 39 -0.13 -8.35 -15.29
CA LYS A 39 -1.00 -9.50 -15.57
C LYS A 39 -1.74 -9.32 -16.91
N GLY A 40 -2.29 -10.41 -17.44
CA GLY A 40 -3.22 -10.35 -18.56
C GLY A 40 -4.49 -9.57 -18.21
N LEU A 41 -5.13 -8.96 -19.22
CA LEU A 41 -6.37 -8.19 -19.04
C LEU A 41 -7.52 -9.04 -18.49
N ASP A 42 -7.50 -10.35 -18.73
CA ASP A 42 -8.45 -11.35 -18.24
C ASP A 42 -8.13 -11.90 -16.85
N GLU A 43 -6.94 -11.61 -16.32
CA GLU A 43 -6.49 -12.04 -14.99
C GLU A 43 -6.78 -10.99 -13.89
N VAL A 44 -7.17 -9.76 -14.26
CA VAL A 44 -7.39 -8.65 -13.33
C VAL A 44 -8.85 -8.20 -13.37
N GLU A 45 -9.43 -8.03 -12.19
CA GLU A 45 -10.71 -7.36 -12.01
C GLU A 45 -10.46 -5.89 -11.69
N HIS A 46 -10.88 -4.99 -12.57
CA HIS A 46 -10.67 -3.55 -12.43
C HIS A 46 -11.28 -3.03 -11.12
N ASP A 47 -10.54 -2.18 -10.40
CA ASP A 47 -10.92 -1.57 -9.12
C ASP A 47 -11.26 -2.53 -7.98
N LYS A 48 -10.86 -3.82 -8.08
CA LYS A 48 -11.04 -4.77 -6.98
C LYS A 48 -10.05 -4.48 -5.85
N ILE A 49 -10.58 -4.21 -4.66
CA ILE A 49 -9.81 -4.03 -3.43
C ILE A 49 -10.19 -5.11 -2.42
N ILE A 50 -9.20 -5.81 -1.88
CA ILE A 50 -9.39 -6.86 -0.87
C ILE A 50 -8.46 -6.58 0.31
N VAL A 51 -9.02 -6.57 1.52
CA VAL A 51 -8.25 -6.58 2.76
C VAL A 51 -8.30 -8.00 3.33
N THR A 52 -7.13 -8.65 3.42
CA THR A 52 -7.01 -9.98 4.02
C THR A 52 -6.36 -9.84 5.39
N GLY A 53 -7.12 -10.11 6.45
CA GLY A 53 -6.68 -9.88 7.84
C GLY A 53 -7.54 -8.81 8.53
N PRO A 54 -7.13 -8.36 9.73
CA PRO A 54 -7.86 -7.32 10.46
C PRO A 54 -7.81 -5.98 9.73
N ASP A 55 -8.92 -5.24 9.80
CA ASP A 55 -9.03 -3.86 9.31
C ASP A 55 -8.44 -2.90 10.37
N ILE A 56 -8.10 -1.66 9.99
CA ILE A 56 -7.43 -0.69 10.88
C ILE A 56 -8.20 -0.42 12.18
N LYS A 57 -9.53 -0.46 12.11
CA LYS A 57 -10.41 -0.24 13.27
C LYS A 57 -10.36 -1.37 14.31
N ASP A 58 -9.89 -2.54 13.90
CA ASP A 58 -9.80 -3.74 14.74
C ASP A 58 -8.40 -3.89 15.37
N LEU A 59 -7.46 -3.00 15.03
CA LEU A 59 -6.10 -3.01 15.54
C LEU A 59 -5.97 -2.18 16.84
N PRO A 60 -5.18 -2.65 17.82
CA PRO A 60 -4.90 -1.88 19.03
C PRO A 60 -4.12 -0.59 18.72
N GLU A 61 -4.49 0.51 19.35
CA GLU A 61 -3.71 1.76 19.30
C GLU A 61 -2.28 1.54 19.79
N GLY A 62 -1.30 2.12 19.08
CA GLY A 62 0.13 1.99 19.34
C GLY A 62 0.76 0.67 18.87
N SER A 63 0.03 -0.20 18.18
CA SER A 63 0.56 -1.49 17.70
C SER A 63 1.39 -1.37 16.41
N SER A 64 2.36 -2.28 16.25
CA SER A 64 3.13 -2.48 15.02
C SER A 64 2.68 -3.77 14.34
N ASN A 65 2.28 -3.69 13.07
CA ASN A 65 1.60 -4.77 12.36
C ASN A 65 2.28 -5.12 11.04
N SER A 66 2.18 -6.38 10.62
CA SER A 66 2.61 -6.80 9.27
C SER A 66 1.71 -6.18 8.20
N ILE A 67 2.31 -5.83 7.06
CA ILE A 67 1.56 -5.38 5.88
C ILE A 67 2.16 -5.99 4.63
N PHE A 68 1.30 -6.36 3.68
CA PHE A 68 1.73 -6.72 2.34
C PHE A 68 0.82 -6.06 1.32
N ILE A 69 1.37 -5.14 0.53
CA ILE A 69 0.63 -4.45 -0.53
C ILE A 69 0.84 -5.23 -1.82
N LYS A 70 -0.18 -5.97 -2.27
CA LYS A 70 -0.15 -6.65 -3.56
C LYS A 70 -0.97 -5.85 -4.57
N MET A 71 -0.36 -5.48 -5.69
CA MET A 71 -1.05 -4.77 -6.76
C MET A 71 -0.85 -5.50 -8.09
N ASP A 72 -1.90 -6.18 -8.54
CA ASP A 72 -1.95 -6.77 -9.88
C ASP A 72 -2.49 -5.71 -10.86
N VAL A 73 -1.72 -5.41 -11.91
CA VAL A 73 -2.08 -4.38 -12.91
C VAL A 73 -2.13 -5.00 -14.31
N ALA A 74 -3.02 -4.49 -15.15
CA ALA A 74 -3.13 -4.91 -16.55
C ALA A 74 -3.36 -3.70 -17.46
N GLY A 75 -2.80 -3.73 -18.66
CA GLY A 75 -2.95 -2.66 -19.65
C GLY A 75 -2.25 -3.03 -20.96
N GLU A 76 -2.78 -2.57 -22.09
CA GLU A 76 -2.31 -2.96 -23.43
C GLU A 76 -0.83 -2.61 -23.69
N VAL A 77 -0.32 -1.58 -23.03
CA VAL A 77 1.06 -1.08 -23.16
C VAL A 77 1.92 -1.37 -21.92
N LEU A 78 1.40 -2.11 -20.94
CA LEU A 78 2.16 -2.46 -19.74
C LEU A 78 3.09 -3.64 -20.02
N GLU A 79 4.37 -3.42 -19.78
CA GLU A 79 5.41 -4.44 -19.87
C GLU A 79 5.90 -4.82 -18.47
N LYS A 80 6.41 -6.05 -18.34
CA LYS A 80 6.90 -6.57 -17.06
C LYS A 80 8.02 -5.72 -16.46
N ASP A 81 8.87 -5.13 -17.29
CA ASP A 81 9.98 -4.27 -16.83
C ASP A 81 9.48 -2.98 -16.15
N LEU A 82 8.20 -2.62 -16.32
CA LEU A 82 7.56 -1.50 -15.62
C LEU A 82 7.11 -1.86 -14.19
N GLU A 83 7.11 -3.14 -13.79
CA GLU A 83 6.72 -3.57 -12.44
C GLU A 83 7.48 -2.78 -11.38
N ALA A 84 8.81 -2.73 -11.45
CA ALA A 84 9.64 -2.02 -10.49
C ALA A 84 9.45 -0.49 -10.54
N VAL A 85 9.14 0.06 -11.71
CA VAL A 85 8.87 1.51 -11.86
C VAL A 85 7.56 1.86 -11.16
N LEU A 86 6.51 1.05 -11.37
CA LEU A 86 5.20 1.22 -10.74
C LEU A 86 5.27 0.96 -9.22
N GLU A 87 5.99 -0.07 -8.81
CA GLU A 87 6.18 -0.41 -7.39
C GLU A 87 6.81 0.75 -6.63
N ARG A 88 7.83 1.40 -7.21
CA ARG A 88 8.46 2.57 -6.58
C ARG A 88 7.49 3.74 -6.38
N ARG A 89 6.41 3.83 -7.15
CA ARG A 89 5.40 4.89 -7.02
C ARG A 89 4.49 4.70 -5.80
N ILE A 90 4.39 3.48 -5.26
CA ILE A 90 3.61 3.20 -4.05
C ILE A 90 4.08 4.08 -2.88
N HIS A 91 5.38 4.31 -2.75
CA HIS A 91 5.92 5.22 -1.72
C HIS A 91 5.34 6.65 -1.79
N GLN A 92 4.87 7.10 -2.96
CA GLN A 92 4.35 8.46 -3.15
C GLN A 92 2.82 8.55 -3.07
N TYR A 93 2.12 7.41 -3.10
CA TYR A 93 0.66 7.34 -3.14
C TYR A 93 0.11 6.96 -1.78
#